data_AF-A0A8X6VYR8-F1
#
_entry.id   AF-A0A8X6VYR8-F1
#
_cell.length_a   1.000
_cell.length_b   1.000
_cell.length_c   1.000
_cell.angle_alpha   90.00
_cell.angle_beta   90.00
_cell.angle_gamma   90.00
#
_symmetry.space_group_name_H-M   'P 1'
#
loop_
_entity.id
_entity.type
_entity.pdbx_description
1 polymer ?
#
loop_
_entity_poly.entity_id
_entity_poly.type
_entity_poly.pdbx_seq_one_letter_code
_entity_poly.pdbx_strand_id
1 'polypeptide(L)' 'MPYTPQVAAIIGSDNYKKPIILTGDLNVNFASEEAKPLIEFLKRTLYLTMNIDSREGTRYGTTMDAVFSPSLD' A
#
# COMPACT_ATOMS: atom_id res chain seq x y z
N MET A 1 -9.53 2.74 12.01
CA MET A 1 -8.14 2.29 12.30
C MET A 1 -7.78 2.63 13.73
N PRO A 2 -7.19 1.70 14.51
CA PRO A 2 -6.69 2.00 15.85
C PRO A 2 -5.51 2.99 15.76
N TYR A 3 -5.38 3.86 16.77
CA TYR A 3 -4.20 4.70 16.93
C TYR A 3 -2.98 3.82 17.21
N THR A 4 -1.95 3.91 16.38
CA THR A 4 -0.64 3.33 16.67
C THR A 4 0.43 4.42 16.68
N PRO A 5 1.21 4.57 17.77
CA PRO A 5 2.34 5.49 17.83
C PRO A 5 3.37 5.27 16.72
N GLN A 6 3.50 4.04 16.21
CA GLN A 6 4.42 3.72 15.11
C GLN A 6 4.00 4.41 13.80
N VAL A 7 2.70 4.46 13.48
CA VAL A 7 2.20 5.11 12.26
C VAL A 7 2.37 6.62 12.32
N ALA A 8 2.11 7.23 13.48
CA ALA A 8 2.34 8.66 13.68
C ALA A 8 3.81 9.05 13.45
N ALA A 9 4.75 8.22 13.93
CA ALA A 9 6.19 8.42 13.71
C ALA A 9 6.59 8.30 12.24
N ILE A 10 6.01 7.36 11.48
CA ILE A 10 6.31 7.17 10.05
C ILE A 10 5.75 8.31 9.20
N ILE A 11 4.53 8.76 9.49
CA ILE A 11 3.85 9.83 8.75
C ILE A 11 4.39 11.21 9.15
N GLY A 12 5.02 11.32 10.32
CA GLY A 12 5.53 12.59 10.86
C GLY A 12 4.41 13.54 11.30
N SER A 13 3.19 13.03 11.51
CA SER A 13 2.08 13.83 12.06
C SER A 13 1.00 12.96 12.72
N ASP A 14 0.21 13.59 13.59
CA ASP A 14 -0.96 12.97 14.24
C ASP A 14 -2.13 12.70 13.26
N ASN A 15 -1.92 12.92 11.95
CA ASN A 15 -2.90 12.63 10.91
C ASN A 15 -3.10 11.13 10.65
N TYR A 16 -2.46 10.22 11.40
CA TYR A 16 -2.72 8.77 11.32
C TYR A 16 -4.20 8.40 11.55
N LYS A 17 -5.00 9.29 12.15
CA LYS A 17 -6.46 9.11 12.31
C LYS A 17 -7.23 9.31 11.00
N LYS A 18 -6.61 9.90 9.98
CA LYS A 18 -7.24 10.12 8.67
C LYS A 18 -6.99 8.90 7.78
N PRO A 19 -7.97 8.50 6.95
CA PRO A 19 -7.75 7.47 5.94
C PRO A 19 -6.63 7.92 4.98
N ILE A 20 -5.68 7.02 4.72
CA ILE A 20 -4.54 7.26 3.84
C ILE A 20 -4.77 6.47 2.56
N ILE A 21 -4.63 7.13 1.42
CA ILE A 21 -4.58 6.46 0.11
C ILE A 21 -3.19 6.70 -0.46
N LEU A 22 -2.49 5.64 -0.82
CA LEU A 22 -1.21 5.71 -1.53
C LEU A 22 -1.43 5.22 -2.96
N THR A 23 -1.17 6.08 -3.95
CA THR A 23 -1.40 5.76 -5.35
C THR A 23 -0.36 6.40 -6.27
N GLY A 24 -0.07 5.73 -7.38
CA GLY A 24 0.76 6.25 -8.46
C GLY A 24 1.57 5.15 -9.14
N ASP A 25 2.42 5.57 -10.07
CA ASP A 25 3.50 4.76 -10.61
C ASP A 25 4.66 4.77 -9.62
N LEU A 26 4.79 3.67 -8.88
CA LEU A 26 5.80 3.54 -7.82
C LEU A 26 7.11 2.95 -8.33
N ASN A 27 7.23 2.68 -9.64
CA ASN A 27 8.37 1.98 -10.25
C ASN A 27 8.74 0.65 -9.59
N VAL A 28 7.79 0.00 -8.90
CA VAL A 28 7.95 -1.30 -8.27
C VAL A 28 7.04 -2.28 -9.00
N ASN A 29 7.57 -3.43 -9.39
CA ASN A 29 6.73 -4.51 -9.91
C ASN A 29 6.06 -5.25 -8.75
N PHE A 30 4.83 -4.87 -8.40
CA PHE A 30 4.11 -5.48 -7.28
C PHE A 30 3.65 -6.93 -7.52
N ALA A 31 3.80 -7.45 -8.75
CA ALA A 31 3.60 -8.86 -9.05
C ALA A 31 4.84 -9.73 -8.76
N SER A 32 6.01 -9.13 -8.47
CA SER A 32 7.22 -9.89 -8.17
C SER A 32 7.32 -10.31 -6.71
N GLU A 33 8.03 -11.40 -6.45
CA GLU A 33 8.37 -11.86 -5.10
C GLU A 33 9.16 -10.81 -4.30
N GLU A 34 9.94 -9.98 -5.00
CA GLU A 34 10.78 -8.93 -4.42
C GLU A 34 9.94 -7.79 -3.83
N ALA A 35 8.71 -7.60 -4.31
CA ALA A 35 7.79 -6.60 -3.78
C ALA A 35 7.05 -7.06 -2.50
N LYS A 36 7.06 -8.36 -2.17
CA LYS A 36 6.36 -8.90 -0.99
C LYS A 36 6.72 -8.21 0.33
N PRO A 37 8.00 -7.91 0.64
CA PRO A 37 8.35 -7.20 1.87
C PRO A 37 7.70 -5.82 1.96
N LEU A 38 7.62 -5.08 0.85
CA LEU A 38 6.98 -3.77 0.80
C LEU A 38 5.46 -3.90 0.98
N ILE A 39 4.82 -4.87 0.30
CA ILE A 39 3.38 -5.12 0.44
C ILE A 39 3.03 -5.49 1.90
N GLU A 40 3.82 -6.37 2.53
CA GLU A 40 3.62 -6.74 3.93
C GLU A 40 3.86 -5.56 4.89
N PHE A 41 4.84 -4.70 4.62
CA PHE A 41 5.04 -3.47 5.40
C PHE A 41 3.82 -2.54 5.31
N LEU A 42 3.34 -2.27 4.10
CA LEU A 42 2.17 -1.41 3.88
C LEU A 42 0.92 -1.97 4.57
N LYS A 43 0.75 -3.30 4.54
CA LYS A 43 -0.37 -3.98 5.20
C LYS A 43 -0.26 -3.99 6.73
N ARG A 44 0.87 -4.42 7.29
CA ARG A 44 1.01 -4.61 8.74
C ARG A 44 1.24 -3.31 9.49
N THR A 45 1.95 -2.37 8.88
CA THR A 45 2.34 -1.13 9.53
C THR A 45 1.35 -0.02 9.22
N LEU A 46 0.96 0.16 7.96
CA LEU A 46 0.08 1.25 7.55
C LEU A 46 -1.39 0.83 7.38
N TYR A 47 -1.72 -0.45 7.57
CA TYR A 47 -3.07 -0.99 7.38
C TYR A 47 -3.63 -0.73 5.98
N LEU A 48 -2.74 -0.70 4.98
CA LEU A 48 -3.09 -0.47 3.59
C LEU A 48 -3.07 -1.79 2.82
N THR A 49 -4.12 -2.01 2.03
CA THR A 49 -4.23 -3.17 1.15
C THR A 49 -4.17 -2.70 -0.29
N MET A 50 -3.42 -3.43 -1.11
CA MET A 50 -3.38 -3.20 -2.54
C MET A 50 -4.74 -3.53 -3.16
N ASN A 51 -5.31 -2.56 -3.86
CA ASN A 51 -6.56 -2.68 -4.59
C ASN A 51 -6.24 -2.65 -6.08
N ILE A 52 -5.84 -3.81 -6.61
CA ILE A 52 -5.52 -3.97 -8.03
C ILE A 52 -6.33 -5.17 -8.53
N ASP A 53 -7.02 -4.99 -9.64
CA ASP A 53 -7.57 -6.11 -10.38
C ASP A 53 -6.39 -6.84 -11.04
N SER A 54 -6.14 -8.08 -10.65
CA SER A 54 -5.04 -8.92 -11.14
C SER A 54 -5.10 -9.18 -12.65
N ARG A 55 -6.20 -8.76 -13.30
CA ARG A 55 -6.43 -8.81 -14.75
C ARG A 55 -5.88 -7.60 -15.50
N GLU A 56 -5.52 -6.51 -14.82
CA GLU A 56 -5.01 -5.27 -15.43
C GLU A 56 -3.48 -5.11 -15.29
N GLY A 57 -2.75 -6.23 -15.28
CA GLY A 57 -1.30 -6.17 -15.51
C GLY A 57 -1.01 -5.53 -16.87
N THR A 58 0.04 -4.70 -16.95
CA THR A 58 0.55 -4.23 -18.24
C THR A 58 0.87 -5.43 -19.13
N ARG A 59 0.93 -5.27 -20.46
CA ARG A 59 1.16 -6.35 -21.47
C ARG A 59 2.34 -7.31 -21.19
N TYR A 60 3.20 -7.00 -20.22
CA TYR A 60 4.37 -7.77 -19.78
C TYR A 60 4.24 -8.39 -18.38
N GLY A 61 3.07 -8.37 -17.75
CA GLY A 61 2.85 -8.93 -16.40
C GLY A 61 3.42 -8.08 -15.27
N THR A 62 3.79 -6.83 -15.55
CA THR A 62 4.24 -5.84 -14.57
C THR A 62 3.05 -5.04 -14.04
N THR A 63 2.96 -4.94 -12.71
CA THR A 63 2.00 -4.10 -12.01
C THR A 63 2.77 -2.97 -11.34
N MET A 64 2.95 -1.86 -12.07
CA MET A 64 3.73 -0.68 -11.61
C MET A 64 2.84 0.44 -11.08
N ASP A 65 1.65 0.57 -11.65
CA ASP A 65 0.57 1.38 -11.09
C ASP A 65 -0.09 0.62 -9.94
N ALA A 66 -0.16 1.25 -8.76
CA ALA A 66 -0.84 0.68 -7.61
C ALA A 66 -1.72 1.69 -6.90
N VAL A 67 -2.84 1.19 -6.37
CA VAL A 67 -3.66 1.91 -5.39
C VAL A 67 -3.66 1.09 -4.11
N PHE A 68 -3.23 1.70 -3.03
CA PHE A 68 -3.27 1.13 -1.69
C PHE A 68 -4.25 1.96 -0.85
N SER A 69 -5.26 1.29 -0.32
CA SER A 69 -6.31 1.91 0.48
C SER A 69 -6.48 1.19 1.82
N PRO A 70 -7.08 1.82 2.82
CA PRO A 70 -7.51 1.14 4.03
C PRO A 70 -8.37 -0.08 3.70
N SER A 71 -8.24 -1.16 4.45
CA SER A 71 -9.27 -2.21 4.46
C SER A 71 -10.57 -1.58 4.96
N LEU A 72 -11.62 -1.64 4.14
CA LEU A 72 -12.99 -1.42 4.58
C LEU A 72 -13.51 -2.81 4.98
N ASP A 73 -13.40 -3.14 6.26
CA ASP A 73 -14.18 -4.24 6.84
C ASP A 73 -15.65 -3.82 6.97
#